data_AF-H5WKS6-F1
#
_entry.id   AF-H5WKS6-F1
#
_cell.length_a   1.000
_cell.length_b   1.000
_cell.length_c   1.000
_cell.angle_alpha   90.00
_cell.angle_beta   90.00
_cell.angle_gamma   90.00
#
_symmetry.space_group_name_H-M   'P 1'
#
loop_
_entity.id
_entity.type
_entity.pdbx_description
1 polymer ?
#
loop_
_entity_poly.entity_id
_entity_poly.type
_entity_poly.pdbx_seq_one_letter_code
_entity_poly.pdbx_strand_id
1 'polypeptide(L)'
;MIDITMQNFEADLIASSMQQPVLLDIWAPWCGPCKSLGPVLEKLETAYAGRFKLAKLNSDEQPEIAGQLSQAFGVRSIPFCVMFDKGAPVDGFVGALPEAEVRAFLDRHVPTPDEMAAEEDLEAAEVLEAQGDTEAALDKLQQAVAIDPANDSARFDYVKLLLERGQVALARQAFEPVASKVVLDARLAALGHWLDACEKAPSVRSAEALATAIAANKRDFDARFELAQGHFAAGRFAPAMDELLEIIMRDKAWNGELARKTYVAILELMTKPQPKVAKGAETPKGTLELAGKAATAPTDPEVEKYRRKLSMALF
;
A
#
# COMPACT_ATOMS: atom_id res chain seq x y z
N MET A 1 -26.48 -7.73 3.39
CA MET A 1 -26.70 -9.19 3.28
C MET A 1 -26.84 -9.71 1.86
N ILE A 2 -25.96 -10.63 1.47
CA ILE A 2 -25.98 -11.35 0.19
C ILE A 2 -25.77 -12.85 0.42
N ASP A 3 -26.50 -13.69 -0.30
CA ASP A 3 -26.25 -15.14 -0.31
C ASP A 3 -25.17 -15.45 -1.36
N ILE A 4 -24.11 -16.11 -0.92
CA ILE A 4 -23.00 -16.53 -1.75
C ILE A 4 -23.29 -17.89 -2.35
N THR A 5 -23.05 -17.99 -3.64
CA THR A 5 -23.12 -19.19 -4.45
C THR A 5 -21.84 -19.30 -5.27
N MET A 6 -21.64 -20.45 -5.92
CA MET A 6 -20.51 -20.62 -6.84
C MET A 6 -20.46 -19.58 -7.96
N GLN A 7 -21.62 -19.10 -8.42
CA GLN A 7 -21.69 -18.15 -9.54
C GLN A 7 -21.26 -16.74 -9.15
N ASN A 8 -21.48 -16.34 -7.90
CA ASN A 8 -21.21 -14.99 -7.43
C ASN A 8 -20.06 -14.88 -6.43
N PHE A 9 -19.44 -15.99 -6.03
CA PHE A 9 -18.30 -16.00 -5.11
C PHE A 9 -17.22 -14.97 -5.47
N GLU A 10 -16.79 -14.95 -6.73
CA GLU A 10 -15.73 -14.03 -7.17
C GLU A 10 -16.17 -12.55 -7.10
N ALA A 11 -17.37 -12.23 -7.60
CA ALA A 11 -17.83 -10.85 -7.69
C ALA A 11 -18.32 -10.29 -6.34
N ASP A 12 -19.08 -11.09 -5.60
CA ASP A 12 -19.83 -10.61 -4.43
C ASP A 12 -19.10 -10.83 -3.10
N LEU A 13 -18.13 -11.75 -3.07
CA LEU A 13 -17.27 -11.98 -1.91
C LEU A 13 -15.85 -11.48 -2.17
N ILE A 14 -15.13 -12.03 -3.15
CA ILE A 14 -13.72 -11.69 -3.39
C ILE A 14 -13.57 -10.22 -3.79
N ALA A 15 -14.25 -9.77 -4.86
CA ALA A 15 -14.13 -8.38 -5.32
C ALA A 15 -14.69 -7.38 -4.29
N SER A 16 -15.78 -7.72 -3.59
CA SER A 16 -16.28 -6.89 -2.47
C SER A 16 -15.26 -6.76 -1.34
N SER A 17 -14.56 -7.84 -1.00
CA SER A 17 -13.50 -7.82 0.02
C SER A 17 -12.27 -7.00 -0.35
N MET A 18 -12.11 -6.62 -1.62
CA MET A 18 -11.07 -5.67 -2.03
C MET A 18 -11.37 -4.24 -1.58
N GLN A 19 -12.65 -3.92 -1.40
CA GLN A 19 -13.12 -2.56 -1.10
C GLN A 19 -13.40 -2.40 0.40
N GLN A 20 -13.98 -3.41 1.03
CA GLN A 20 -14.30 -3.41 2.45
C GLN A 20 -14.30 -4.84 3.01
N PRO A 21 -14.02 -5.04 4.30
CA PRO A 21 -14.07 -6.37 4.91
C PRO A 21 -15.44 -7.06 4.72
N VAL A 22 -15.42 -8.35 4.40
CA VAL A 22 -16.64 -9.18 4.25
C VAL A 22 -16.60 -10.33 5.24
N LEU A 23 -17.58 -10.38 6.14
CA LEU A 23 -17.77 -11.52 7.03
C LEU A 23 -18.70 -12.53 6.35
N LEU A 24 -18.18 -13.72 6.04
CA LEU A 24 -18.95 -14.84 5.49
C LEU A 24 -19.46 -15.74 6.61
N ASP A 25 -20.77 -15.80 6.82
CA ASP A 25 -21.45 -16.73 7.73
C ASP A 25 -21.81 -18.03 7.01
N ILE A 26 -21.10 -19.12 7.35
CA ILE A 26 -21.36 -20.47 6.82
C ILE A 26 -22.33 -21.18 7.77
N TRP A 27 -23.53 -21.43 7.27
CA TRP A 27 -24.68 -21.90 8.06
C TRP A 27 -25.45 -23.01 7.35
N ALA A 28 -26.42 -23.61 8.05
CA ALA A 28 -27.41 -24.51 7.47
C ALA A 28 -28.77 -24.42 8.20
N PRO A 29 -29.91 -24.75 7.56
CA PRO A 29 -31.25 -24.61 8.17
C PRO A 29 -31.46 -25.43 9.45
N TRP A 30 -30.79 -26.58 9.53
CA TRP A 30 -30.85 -27.51 10.67
C TRP A 30 -29.92 -27.13 11.82
N CYS A 31 -29.01 -26.17 11.61
CA CYS A 31 -28.05 -25.73 12.62
C CYS A 31 -28.74 -24.84 13.67
N GLY A 32 -29.01 -25.40 14.85
CA GLY A 32 -29.58 -24.68 15.98
C GLY A 32 -28.76 -23.44 16.39
N PRO A 33 -27.45 -23.56 16.66
CA PRO A 33 -26.60 -22.42 17.04
C PRO A 33 -26.53 -21.32 15.97
N CYS A 34 -26.66 -21.65 14.69
CA CYS A 34 -26.69 -20.66 13.60
C CYS A 34 -27.90 -19.72 13.73
N LYS A 35 -29.04 -20.22 14.23
CA LYS A 35 -30.25 -19.41 14.45
C LYS A 35 -30.08 -18.35 15.54
N SER A 36 -29.19 -18.58 16.51
CA SER A 36 -28.84 -17.56 17.52
C SER A 36 -27.79 -16.58 17.01
N LEU A 37 -26.83 -17.04 16.19
CA LEU A 37 -25.73 -16.20 15.71
C LEU A 37 -26.19 -15.22 14.62
N GLY A 38 -27.02 -15.66 13.67
CA GLY A 38 -27.48 -14.84 12.54
C GLY A 38 -28.01 -13.45 12.94
N PRO A 39 -28.98 -13.35 13.88
CA PRO A 39 -29.49 -12.05 14.33
C PRO A 39 -28.43 -11.14 14.99
N VAL A 40 -27.41 -11.72 15.63
CA VAL A 40 -26.30 -10.96 16.21
C VAL A 40 -25.44 -10.37 15.09
N LEU A 41 -25.13 -11.15 14.05
CA LEU A 41 -24.37 -10.68 12.90
C LEU A 41 -25.11 -9.56 12.14
N GLU A 42 -26.42 -9.72 11.91
CA GLU A 42 -27.26 -8.73 11.25
C GLU A 42 -27.33 -7.40 12.04
N LYS A 43 -27.47 -7.50 13.36
CA LYS A 43 -27.44 -6.35 14.25
C LYS A 43 -26.09 -5.63 14.17
N LEU A 44 -24.98 -6.37 14.15
CA LEU A 44 -23.64 -5.79 14.04
C LEU A 44 -23.37 -5.19 12.66
N GLU A 45 -23.82 -5.81 11.56
CA GLU A 45 -23.73 -5.21 10.20
C GLU A 45 -24.39 -3.82 10.19
N THR A 46 -25.57 -3.69 10.80
CA THR A 46 -26.26 -2.40 10.94
C THR A 46 -25.50 -1.42 11.85
N ALA A 47 -25.02 -1.89 13.01
CA ALA A 47 -24.33 -1.05 13.99
C ALA A 47 -22.96 -0.55 13.50
N TYR A 48 -22.31 -1.28 12.59
CA TYR A 48 -21.06 -0.87 11.97
C TYR A 48 -21.28 0.01 10.75
N ALA A 49 -22.53 0.33 10.37
CA ALA A 49 -22.86 1.37 9.40
C ALA A 49 -22.12 1.24 8.05
N GLY A 50 -21.99 0.02 7.53
CA GLY A 50 -21.35 -0.22 6.23
C GLY A 50 -19.83 -0.26 6.26
N ARG A 51 -19.18 -0.28 7.44
CA ARG A 51 -17.72 -0.50 7.55
C ARG A 51 -17.30 -1.95 7.22
N PHE A 52 -18.25 -2.88 7.24
CA PHE A 52 -18.08 -4.25 6.74
C PHE A 52 -19.40 -4.75 6.13
N LYS A 53 -19.31 -5.81 5.33
CA LYS A 53 -20.47 -6.47 4.70
C LYS A 53 -20.68 -7.86 5.29
N LEU A 54 -21.92 -8.24 5.58
CA LEU A 54 -22.29 -9.61 5.94
C LEU A 54 -22.73 -10.37 4.68
N ALA A 55 -22.10 -11.52 4.47
CA ALA A 55 -22.43 -12.48 3.43
C ALA A 55 -22.80 -13.82 4.08
N LYS A 56 -23.65 -14.60 3.44
CA LYS A 56 -24.12 -15.89 3.96
C LYS A 56 -23.85 -17.00 2.96
N LEU A 57 -23.46 -18.17 3.45
CA LEU A 57 -23.24 -19.36 2.64
C LEU A 57 -23.99 -20.52 3.28
N ASN A 58 -25.02 -21.04 2.60
CA ASN A 58 -25.66 -22.28 3.02
C ASN A 58 -24.74 -23.46 2.66
N SER A 59 -24.21 -24.16 3.66
CA SER A 59 -23.27 -25.27 3.45
C SER A 59 -23.92 -26.49 2.77
N ASP A 60 -25.24 -26.65 2.88
CA ASP A 60 -25.96 -27.74 2.20
C ASP A 60 -26.08 -27.49 0.70
N GLU A 61 -26.24 -26.21 0.32
CA GLU A 61 -26.41 -25.79 -1.08
C GLU A 61 -25.07 -25.55 -1.79
N GLN A 62 -24.06 -25.11 -1.05
CA GLN A 62 -22.72 -24.79 -1.56
C GLN A 62 -21.63 -25.61 -0.84
N PRO A 63 -21.70 -26.95 -0.86
CA PRO A 63 -20.80 -27.81 -0.09
C PRO A 63 -19.34 -27.71 -0.54
N GLU A 64 -19.09 -27.38 -1.80
CA GLU A 64 -17.74 -27.21 -2.35
C GLU A 64 -17.02 -26.02 -1.72
N ILE A 65 -17.68 -24.86 -1.66
CA ILE A 65 -17.12 -23.63 -1.06
C ILE A 65 -16.92 -23.83 0.45
N ALA A 66 -17.95 -24.35 1.13
CA ALA A 66 -17.91 -24.59 2.56
C ALA A 66 -16.83 -25.60 2.95
N GLY A 67 -16.70 -26.68 2.18
CA GLY A 67 -15.71 -27.74 2.41
C GLY A 67 -14.27 -27.25 2.25
N GLN A 68 -14.00 -26.42 1.26
CA GLN A 68 -12.66 -25.85 1.05
C GLN A 68 -12.26 -24.87 2.15
N LEU A 69 -13.14 -23.95 2.54
CA LEU A 69 -12.89 -23.03 3.65
C LEU A 69 -12.70 -23.80 4.96
N SER A 70 -13.53 -24.82 5.20
CA SER A 70 -13.40 -25.71 6.35
C SER A 70 -12.04 -26.42 6.37
N GLN A 71 -11.56 -26.92 5.24
CA GLN A 71 -10.23 -27.51 5.13
C GLN A 71 -9.11 -26.50 5.39
N ALA A 72 -9.19 -25.30 4.80
CA ALA A 72 -8.18 -24.26 4.94
C ALA A 72 -7.98 -23.81 6.39
N PHE A 73 -9.06 -23.77 7.18
CA PHE A 73 -9.03 -23.37 8.59
C PHE A 73 -9.01 -24.56 9.57
N GLY A 74 -9.04 -25.80 9.07
CA GLY A 74 -9.08 -27.01 9.92
C GLY A 74 -10.38 -27.16 10.73
N VAL A 75 -11.47 -26.54 10.26
CA VAL A 75 -12.79 -26.52 10.92
C VAL A 75 -13.67 -27.63 10.37
N ARG A 76 -14.56 -28.19 11.20
CA ARG A 76 -15.48 -29.28 10.81
C ARG A 76 -16.92 -29.08 11.24
N SER A 77 -17.24 -27.93 11.82
CA SER A 77 -18.55 -27.64 12.42
C SER A 77 -19.04 -26.26 12.01
N ILE A 78 -20.36 -26.13 11.88
CA ILE A 78 -21.06 -24.86 11.69
C ILE A 78 -21.79 -24.45 12.99
N PRO A 79 -22.05 -23.14 13.22
CA PRO A 79 -21.69 -22.01 12.36
C PRO A 79 -20.17 -21.80 12.29
N PHE A 80 -19.69 -21.42 11.11
CA PHE A 80 -18.31 -21.05 10.87
C PHE A 80 -18.29 -19.73 10.13
N CYS A 81 -17.67 -18.70 10.71
CA CYS A 81 -17.55 -17.40 10.09
C CYS A 81 -16.12 -17.15 9.63
N VAL A 82 -15.96 -16.63 8.42
CA VAL A 82 -14.67 -16.30 7.82
C VAL A 82 -14.63 -14.83 7.46
N MET A 83 -13.60 -14.12 7.91
CA MET A 83 -13.34 -12.75 7.49
C MET A 83 -12.53 -12.77 6.20
N PHE A 84 -13.06 -12.09 5.18
CA PHE A 84 -12.35 -11.79 3.95
C PHE A 84 -11.94 -10.32 3.95
N ASP A 85 -10.65 -10.07 3.73
CA ASP A 85 -10.10 -8.73 3.52
C ASP A 85 -9.08 -8.79 2.40
N LYS A 86 -9.06 -7.77 1.54
CA LYS A 86 -8.16 -7.65 0.38
C LYS A 86 -8.14 -8.92 -0.50
N GLY A 87 -9.30 -9.55 -0.68
CA GLY A 87 -9.48 -10.67 -1.61
C GLY A 87 -9.05 -12.02 -1.09
N ALA A 88 -8.77 -12.13 0.21
CA ALA A 88 -8.32 -13.36 0.82
C ALA A 88 -9.02 -13.58 2.18
N PRO A 89 -9.21 -14.83 2.60
CA PRO A 89 -9.64 -15.13 3.95
C PRO A 89 -8.48 -14.84 4.92
N VAL A 90 -8.69 -13.94 5.88
CA VAL A 90 -7.64 -13.43 6.79
C VAL A 90 -7.77 -13.95 8.23
N ASP A 91 -8.97 -14.31 8.66
CA ASP A 91 -9.25 -14.85 10.01
C ASP A 91 -10.62 -15.56 10.01
N GLY A 92 -10.96 -16.26 11.08
CA GLY A 92 -12.27 -16.89 11.24
C GLY A 92 -12.55 -17.36 12.65
N PHE A 93 -13.81 -17.63 12.96
CA PHE A 93 -14.25 -18.18 14.24
C PHE A 93 -15.35 -19.22 14.07
N VAL A 94 -15.45 -20.14 15.02
CA VAL A 94 -16.38 -21.28 14.98
C VAL A 94 -17.33 -21.21 16.17
N GLY A 95 -18.60 -21.53 15.92
CA GLY A 95 -19.63 -21.60 16.93
C GLY A 95 -20.40 -20.29 17.11
N ALA A 96 -21.47 -20.35 17.89
CA ALA A 96 -22.30 -19.19 18.20
C ALA A 96 -21.67 -18.43 19.37
N LEU A 97 -20.81 -17.46 19.06
CA LEU A 97 -20.15 -16.62 20.06
C LEU A 97 -21.10 -15.53 20.62
N PRO A 98 -20.91 -15.09 21.87
CA PRO A 98 -21.57 -13.91 22.41
C PRO A 98 -21.27 -12.64 21.57
N GLU A 99 -22.22 -11.69 21.54
CA GLU A 99 -22.07 -10.43 20.77
C GLU A 99 -20.76 -9.69 21.07
N ALA A 100 -20.32 -9.68 22.33
CA ALA A 100 -19.07 -9.02 22.73
C ALA A 100 -17.83 -9.67 22.09
N GLU A 101 -17.81 -10.98 21.94
CA GLU A 101 -16.71 -11.71 21.31
C GLU A 101 -16.71 -11.52 19.79
N VAL A 102 -17.91 -11.52 19.16
CA VAL A 102 -18.04 -11.19 17.73
C VAL A 102 -17.58 -9.75 17.46
N ARG A 103 -17.94 -8.80 18.34
CA ARG A 103 -17.48 -7.41 18.25
C ARG A 103 -15.96 -7.31 18.34
N ALA A 104 -15.35 -7.96 19.34
CA ALA A 104 -13.90 -8.00 19.47
C ALA A 104 -13.21 -8.68 18.27
N PHE A 105 -13.85 -9.68 17.66
CA PHE A 105 -13.37 -10.26 16.41
C PHE A 105 -13.41 -9.24 15.26
N LEU A 106 -14.54 -8.55 15.07
CA LEU A 106 -14.73 -7.54 14.02
C LEU A 106 -13.77 -6.35 14.19
N ASP A 107 -13.59 -5.83 15.40
CA ASP A 107 -12.75 -4.65 15.67
C ASP A 107 -11.27 -4.85 15.34
N ARG A 108 -10.81 -6.10 15.14
CA ARG A 108 -9.44 -6.40 14.67
C ARG A 108 -9.27 -6.26 13.15
N HIS A 109 -10.37 -6.30 12.41
CA HIS A 109 -10.37 -6.40 10.94
C HIS A 109 -11.15 -5.30 10.25
N VAL A 110 -12.13 -4.71 10.95
CA VAL A 110 -13.01 -3.68 10.41
C VAL A 110 -12.44 -2.32 10.76
N PRO A 111 -12.19 -1.44 9.77
CA PRO A 111 -11.65 -0.11 10.02
C PRO A 111 -12.59 0.69 10.91
N THR A 112 -12.02 1.54 11.74
CA THR A 112 -12.73 2.53 12.54
C THR A 112 -13.34 3.62 11.64
N PRO A 113 -14.33 4.39 12.14
CA PRO A 113 -14.87 5.52 11.39
C PRO A 113 -13.81 6.55 10.98
N ASP A 114 -12.82 6.79 11.84
CA ASP A 114 -11.73 7.73 11.59
C ASP A 114 -10.80 7.20 10.48
N GLU A 115 -10.43 5.92 10.52
CA GLU A 115 -9.63 5.29 9.45
C GLU A 115 -10.34 5.35 8.09
N MET A 116 -11.67 5.18 8.06
CA MET A 116 -12.44 5.31 6.82
C MET A 116 -12.51 6.74 6.31
N ALA A 117 -12.76 7.71 7.19
CA ALA A 117 -12.77 9.12 6.80
C ALA A 117 -11.38 9.56 6.29
N ALA A 118 -10.30 9.06 6.90
CA ALA A 118 -8.94 9.32 6.43
C ALA A 118 -8.67 8.70 5.04
N GLU A 119 -9.15 7.48 4.78
CA GLU A 119 -9.02 6.84 3.46
C GLU A 119 -9.85 7.59 2.39
N GLU A 120 -11.07 8.04 2.72
CA GLU A 120 -11.89 8.87 1.82
C GLU A 120 -11.18 10.18 1.44
N ASP A 121 -10.55 10.85 2.41
CA ASP A 121 -9.77 12.06 2.15
C ASP A 121 -8.51 11.75 1.31
N LEU A 122 -7.85 10.61 1.52
CA LEU A 122 -6.72 10.16 0.70
C LEU A 122 -7.13 9.92 -0.76
N GLU A 123 -8.24 9.21 -0.99
CA GLU A 123 -8.78 8.97 -2.33
C GLU A 123 -9.19 10.28 -3.01
N ALA A 124 -9.82 11.20 -2.27
CA ALA A 124 -10.17 12.52 -2.78
C ALA A 124 -8.92 13.33 -3.18
N ALA A 125 -7.83 13.25 -2.40
CA ALA A 125 -6.57 13.89 -2.74
C ALA A 125 -5.98 13.36 -4.05
N GLU A 126 -5.99 12.03 -4.27
CA GLU A 126 -5.49 11.44 -5.53
C GLU A 126 -6.27 11.97 -6.74
N VAL A 127 -7.59 12.07 -6.63
CA VAL A 127 -8.46 12.61 -7.69
C VAL A 127 -8.14 14.08 -7.96
N LEU A 128 -7.93 14.89 -6.92
CA LEU A 128 -7.60 16.32 -7.05
C LEU A 128 -6.21 16.52 -7.66
N GLU A 129 -5.22 15.73 -7.25
CA GLU A 129 -3.87 15.76 -7.84
C GLU A 129 -3.92 15.40 -9.33
N ALA A 130 -4.68 14.37 -9.70
CA ALA A 130 -4.88 13.98 -11.10
C ALA A 130 -5.55 15.07 -11.95
N GLN A 131 -6.33 15.96 -11.33
CA GLN A 131 -6.94 17.13 -11.97
C GLN A 131 -6.03 18.36 -11.97
N GLY A 132 -4.88 18.29 -11.30
CA GLY A 132 -3.93 19.39 -11.13
C GLY A 132 -4.28 20.38 -10.01
N ASP A 133 -5.29 20.10 -9.19
CA ASP A 133 -5.63 20.92 -8.02
C ASP A 133 -4.80 20.50 -6.80
N THR A 134 -3.51 20.83 -6.87
CA THR A 134 -2.50 20.40 -5.89
C THR A 134 -2.70 21.03 -4.51
N GLU A 135 -3.32 22.22 -4.42
CA GLU A 135 -3.62 22.86 -3.12
C GLU A 135 -4.75 22.11 -2.41
N ALA A 136 -5.85 21.83 -3.11
CA ALA A 136 -6.96 21.07 -2.52
C ALA A 136 -6.54 19.63 -2.16
N ALA A 137 -5.70 19.00 -3.00
CA ALA A 137 -5.12 17.70 -2.69
C ALA A 137 -4.28 17.73 -1.39
N LEU A 138 -3.48 18.79 -1.21
CA LEU A 138 -2.65 18.96 -0.01
C LEU A 138 -3.50 19.12 1.26
N ASP A 139 -4.57 19.91 1.19
CA ASP A 139 -5.51 20.07 2.31
C ASP A 139 -6.16 18.74 2.69
N LYS A 140 -6.52 17.93 1.70
CA LYS A 140 -7.11 16.60 1.91
C LYS A 140 -6.13 15.62 2.55
N LEU A 141 -4.90 15.57 2.07
CA LEU A 141 -3.84 14.76 2.67
C LEU A 141 -3.54 15.19 4.12
N GLN A 142 -3.55 16.50 4.39
CA GLN A 142 -3.37 17.00 5.76
C GLN A 142 -4.52 16.54 6.67
N GLN A 143 -5.77 16.59 6.20
CA GLN A 143 -6.95 16.13 6.94
C GLN A 143 -6.84 14.62 7.22
N ALA A 144 -6.53 13.80 6.22
CA ALA A 144 -6.34 12.37 6.36
C ALA A 144 -5.31 12.03 7.46
N VAL A 145 -4.16 12.70 7.44
CA VAL A 145 -3.08 12.51 8.42
C VAL A 145 -3.46 13.02 9.82
N ALA A 146 -4.34 14.02 9.92
CA ALA A 146 -4.83 14.52 11.20
C ALA A 146 -5.87 13.59 11.83
N ILE A 147 -6.72 12.98 11.01
CA ILE A 147 -7.75 12.02 11.43
C ILE A 147 -7.11 10.70 11.83
N ASP A 148 -6.24 10.14 10.97
CA ASP A 148 -5.46 8.94 11.24
C ASP A 148 -3.95 9.23 11.16
N PRO A 149 -3.32 9.63 12.28
CA PRO A 149 -1.88 9.86 12.34
C PRO A 149 -1.03 8.62 12.05
N ALA A 150 -1.61 7.41 12.14
CA ALA A 150 -0.94 6.15 11.87
C ALA A 150 -1.01 5.73 10.39
N ASN A 151 -1.79 6.43 9.56
CA ASN A 151 -1.85 6.20 8.12
C ASN A 151 -0.55 6.65 7.44
N ASP A 152 0.42 5.74 7.39
CA ASP A 152 1.73 6.00 6.79
C ASP A 152 1.64 6.27 5.27
N SER A 153 0.62 5.73 4.58
CA SER A 153 0.38 5.98 3.16
C SER A 153 -0.04 7.43 2.93
N ALA A 154 -1.06 7.90 3.65
CA ALA A 154 -1.51 9.30 3.56
C ALA A 154 -0.39 10.27 3.95
N ARG A 155 0.41 9.93 4.96
CA ARG A 155 1.56 10.75 5.36
C ARG A 155 2.66 10.77 4.32
N PHE A 156 2.95 9.63 3.68
CA PHE A 156 3.91 9.55 2.58
C PHE A 156 3.49 10.49 1.44
N ASP A 157 2.23 10.41 1.00
CA ASP A 157 1.71 11.22 -0.11
C ASP A 157 1.68 12.71 0.29
N TYR A 158 1.31 13.03 1.53
CA TYR A 158 1.37 14.39 2.06
C TYR A 158 2.78 14.99 1.98
N VAL A 159 3.77 14.28 2.52
CA VAL A 159 5.17 14.73 2.52
C VAL A 159 5.72 14.82 1.09
N LYS A 160 5.40 13.85 0.23
CA LYS A 160 5.76 13.89 -1.21
C LYS A 160 5.24 15.16 -1.86
N LEU A 161 3.95 15.47 -1.69
CA LEU A 161 3.34 16.64 -2.32
C LEU A 161 3.94 17.96 -1.78
N LEU A 162 4.23 18.04 -0.48
CA LEU A 162 4.94 19.18 0.10
C LEU A 162 6.32 19.39 -0.54
N LEU A 163 7.08 18.32 -0.78
CA LEU A 163 8.39 18.39 -1.44
C LEU A 163 8.28 18.84 -2.89
N GLU A 164 7.31 18.33 -3.66
CA GLU A 164 7.04 18.74 -5.04
C GLU A 164 6.73 20.24 -5.14
N ARG A 165 6.09 20.79 -4.10
CA ARG A 165 5.79 22.22 -3.97
C ARG A 165 6.91 23.05 -3.37
N GLY A 166 8.05 22.45 -3.04
CA GLY A 166 9.18 23.13 -2.40
C GLY A 166 8.93 23.57 -0.96
N GLN A 167 7.88 23.07 -0.30
CA GLN A 167 7.54 23.37 1.09
C GLN A 167 8.36 22.50 2.06
N VAL A 168 9.69 22.55 1.93
CA VAL A 168 10.64 21.64 2.59
C VAL A 168 10.51 21.65 4.12
N ALA A 169 10.31 22.81 4.73
CA ALA A 169 10.18 22.93 6.18
C ALA A 169 8.91 22.20 6.72
N LEU A 170 7.80 22.32 6.00
CA LEU A 170 6.56 21.61 6.34
C LEU A 170 6.71 20.11 6.08
N ALA A 171 7.37 19.72 4.98
CA ALA A 171 7.66 18.33 4.67
C ALA A 171 8.47 17.66 5.80
N ARG A 172 9.49 18.35 6.34
CA ARG A 172 10.27 17.87 7.49
C ARG A 172 9.41 17.65 8.72
N GLN A 173 8.55 18.60 9.06
CA GLN A 173 7.64 18.47 10.20
C GLN A 173 6.67 17.30 10.04
N ALA A 174 6.11 17.13 8.83
CA ALA A 174 5.16 16.06 8.54
C ALA A 174 5.82 14.67 8.51
N PHE A 175 7.10 14.59 8.17
CA PHE A 175 7.90 13.36 8.13
C PHE A 175 8.39 12.89 9.51
N GLU A 176 8.61 13.80 10.45
CA GLU A 176 9.18 13.49 11.77
C GLU A 176 8.50 12.31 12.49
N PRO A 177 7.15 12.19 12.54
CA PRO A 177 6.49 11.08 13.23
C PRO A 177 6.78 9.68 12.64
N VAL A 178 7.25 9.62 11.39
CA VAL A 178 7.57 8.37 10.68
C VAL A 178 9.06 8.18 10.43
N ALA A 179 9.91 9.11 10.89
CA ALA A 179 11.35 9.05 10.69
C ALA A 179 11.99 7.78 11.27
N SER A 180 11.46 7.23 12.37
CA SER A 180 11.96 5.97 12.94
C SER A 180 11.54 4.74 12.14
N LYS A 181 10.49 4.84 11.31
CA LYS A 181 9.94 3.71 10.52
C LYS A 181 10.72 3.45 9.24
N VAL A 182 11.63 4.34 8.84
CA VAL A 182 12.45 4.19 7.61
C VAL A 182 13.28 2.90 7.55
N VAL A 183 13.56 2.29 8.71
CA VAL A 183 14.28 1.01 8.78
C VAL A 183 13.38 -0.15 8.33
N LEU A 184 12.06 0.00 8.46
CA LEU A 184 11.05 -1.02 8.18
C LEU A 184 10.35 -0.80 6.83
N ASP A 185 10.34 0.44 6.34
CA ASP A 185 9.64 0.84 5.12
C ASP A 185 10.58 1.55 4.13
N ALA A 186 10.79 0.91 2.97
CA ALA A 186 11.65 1.41 1.92
C ALA A 186 11.12 2.69 1.25
N ARG A 187 9.80 2.88 1.16
CA ARG A 187 9.19 4.10 0.61
C ARG A 187 9.46 5.27 1.53
N LEU A 188 9.25 5.10 2.84
CA LEU A 188 9.57 6.14 3.81
C LEU A 188 11.06 6.46 3.83
N ALA A 189 11.93 5.45 3.72
CA ALA A 189 13.37 5.67 3.59
C ALA A 189 13.70 6.51 2.35
N ALA A 190 13.10 6.18 1.21
CA ALA A 190 13.31 6.90 -0.03
C ALA A 190 12.84 8.36 0.03
N LEU A 191 11.71 8.61 0.70
CA LEU A 191 11.20 9.95 0.95
C LEU A 191 12.13 10.77 1.84
N GLY A 192 12.70 10.13 2.87
CA GLY A 192 13.73 10.75 3.72
C GLY A 192 14.97 11.16 2.91
N HIS A 193 15.43 10.32 1.98
CA HIS A 193 16.54 10.66 1.08
C HIS A 193 16.23 11.89 0.20
N TRP A 194 14.99 12.01 -0.29
CA TRP A 194 14.60 13.16 -1.10
C TRP A 194 14.49 14.43 -0.27
N LEU A 195 13.88 14.35 0.91
CA LEU A 195 13.79 15.44 1.87
C LEU A 195 15.17 15.98 2.25
N ASP A 196 16.13 15.09 2.56
CA ASP A 196 17.52 15.47 2.85
C ASP A 196 18.21 16.16 1.66
N ALA A 197 17.91 15.74 0.43
CA ALA A 197 18.42 16.40 -0.78
C ALA A 197 17.81 17.81 -0.93
N CYS A 198 16.50 17.96 -0.71
CA CYS A 198 15.78 19.23 -0.75
C CYS A 198 16.29 20.23 0.31
N GLU A 199 16.60 19.78 1.52
CA GLU A 199 17.18 20.62 2.57
C GLU A 199 18.59 21.11 2.25
N LYS A 200 19.39 20.26 1.58
CA LYS A 200 20.76 20.60 1.17
C LYS A 200 20.80 21.46 -0.09
N ALA A 201 19.76 21.42 -0.93
CA ALA A 201 19.72 22.08 -2.23
C ALA A 201 20.12 23.57 -2.22
N PRO A 202 19.75 24.42 -1.23
CA PRO A 202 20.19 25.80 -1.19
C PRO A 202 21.71 25.99 -1.01
N SER A 203 22.40 24.96 -0.52
CA SER A 203 23.86 24.97 -0.28
C SER A 203 24.68 24.29 -1.37
N VAL A 204 24.02 23.68 -2.36
CA VAL A 204 24.67 22.98 -3.48
C VAL A 204 25.32 23.99 -4.43
N ARG A 205 26.54 23.69 -4.88
CA ARG A 205 27.26 24.46 -5.91
C ARG A 205 26.47 24.50 -7.22
N SER A 206 26.70 25.52 -8.04
CA SER A 206 26.04 25.60 -9.35
C SER A 206 26.40 24.41 -10.23
N ALA A 207 25.48 24.02 -11.12
CA ALA A 207 25.69 22.90 -12.03
C ALA A 207 26.95 23.09 -12.90
N GLU A 208 27.26 24.33 -13.29
CA GLU A 208 28.45 24.66 -14.09
C GLU A 208 29.74 24.47 -13.29
N ALA A 209 29.75 24.87 -12.02
CA ALA A 209 30.91 24.69 -11.14
C ALA A 209 31.17 23.20 -10.89
N LEU A 210 30.11 22.42 -10.65
CA LEU A 210 30.19 20.97 -10.47
C LEU A 210 30.66 20.28 -11.76
N ALA A 211 30.10 20.63 -12.92
CA ALA A 211 30.52 20.09 -14.20
C ALA A 211 32.01 20.39 -14.49
N THR A 212 32.48 21.59 -14.14
CA THR A 212 33.90 21.96 -14.28
C THR A 212 34.80 21.10 -13.39
N ALA A 213 34.41 20.87 -12.12
CA ALA A 213 35.15 20.02 -11.20
C ALA A 213 35.23 18.57 -11.69
N ILE A 214 34.10 18.01 -12.15
CA ILE A 214 34.01 16.65 -12.70
C ILE A 214 34.83 16.51 -13.98
N ALA A 215 34.88 17.55 -14.83
CA ALA A 215 35.70 17.55 -16.04
C ALA A 215 37.21 17.55 -15.71
N ALA A 216 37.63 18.27 -14.66
CA ALA A 216 39.00 18.30 -14.19
C ALA A 216 39.43 16.98 -13.52
N ASN A 217 38.51 16.34 -12.79
CA ASN A 217 38.73 15.03 -12.18
C ASN A 217 37.49 14.14 -12.31
N LYS A 218 37.53 13.17 -13.24
CA LYS A 218 36.41 12.25 -13.47
C LYS A 218 36.04 11.37 -12.27
N ARG A 219 36.93 11.25 -11.28
CA ARG A 219 36.73 10.53 -10.01
C ARG A 219 36.43 11.47 -8.83
N ASP A 220 36.10 12.73 -9.10
CA ASP A 220 35.52 13.63 -8.08
C ASP A 220 34.07 13.19 -7.81
N PHE A 221 33.94 12.11 -7.03
CA PHE A 221 32.65 11.51 -6.71
C PHE A 221 31.85 12.40 -5.76
N ASP A 222 32.50 13.22 -4.94
CA ASP A 222 31.83 14.21 -4.10
C ASP A 222 31.11 15.25 -4.96
N ALA A 223 31.78 15.86 -5.94
CA ALA A 223 31.15 16.82 -6.86
C ALA A 223 30.05 16.15 -7.71
N ARG A 224 30.26 14.91 -8.13
CA ARG A 224 29.26 14.17 -8.91
C ARG A 224 28.03 13.82 -8.09
N PHE A 225 28.22 13.40 -6.85
CA PHE A 225 27.12 13.10 -5.94
C PHE A 225 26.34 14.37 -5.58
N GLU A 226 27.03 15.49 -5.36
CA GLU A 226 26.40 16.79 -5.12
C GLU A 226 25.55 17.24 -6.33
N LEU A 227 26.03 17.03 -7.56
CA LEU A 227 25.25 17.28 -8.78
C LEU A 227 24.00 16.39 -8.85
N ALA A 228 24.14 15.11 -8.51
CA ALA A 228 23.01 14.19 -8.43
C ALA A 228 21.99 14.62 -7.37
N GLN A 229 22.43 15.11 -6.21
CA GLN A 229 21.56 15.65 -5.16
C GLN A 229 20.79 16.89 -5.63
N GLY A 230 21.44 17.79 -6.38
CA GLY A 230 20.78 18.95 -6.98
C GLY A 230 19.71 18.56 -8.00
N HIS A 231 19.95 17.51 -8.80
CA HIS A 231 18.94 16.94 -9.68
C HIS A 231 17.79 16.30 -8.91
N PHE A 232 18.11 15.51 -7.88
CA PHE A 232 17.15 14.79 -7.07
C PHE A 232 16.21 15.75 -6.31
N ALA A 233 16.77 16.76 -5.65
CA ALA A 233 16.01 17.80 -4.95
C ALA A 233 15.01 18.50 -5.88
N ALA A 234 15.36 18.70 -7.14
CA ALA A 234 14.51 19.34 -8.13
C ALA A 234 13.55 18.38 -8.87
N GLY A 235 13.38 17.14 -8.38
CA GLY A 235 12.51 16.13 -9.00
C GLY A 235 13.02 15.58 -10.34
N ARG A 236 14.26 15.91 -10.75
CA ARG A 236 14.86 15.43 -12.01
C ARG A 236 15.53 14.07 -11.79
N PHE A 237 14.70 13.03 -11.60
CA PHE A 237 15.14 11.69 -11.21
C PHE A 237 16.07 11.01 -12.23
N ALA A 238 15.77 11.09 -13.53
CA ALA A 238 16.60 10.48 -14.58
C ALA A 238 18.04 11.05 -14.60
N PRO A 239 18.25 12.38 -14.69
CA PRO A 239 19.59 12.97 -14.57
C PRO A 239 20.31 12.63 -13.26
N ALA A 240 19.58 12.60 -12.13
CA ALA A 240 20.17 12.23 -10.84
C ALA A 240 20.71 10.79 -10.88
N MET A 241 19.91 9.84 -11.38
CA MET A 241 20.31 8.44 -11.49
C MET A 241 21.48 8.23 -12.45
N ASP A 242 21.54 8.96 -13.58
CA ASP A 242 22.66 8.87 -14.51
C ASP A 242 23.98 9.30 -13.84
N GLU A 243 24.00 10.37 -13.04
CA GLU A 243 25.20 10.77 -12.29
C GLU A 243 25.59 9.79 -11.18
N LEU A 244 24.61 9.22 -10.47
CA LEU A 244 24.84 8.19 -9.45
C LEU A 244 25.42 6.91 -10.07
N LEU A 245 24.96 6.52 -11.25
CA LEU A 245 25.45 5.34 -11.96
C LEU A 245 26.93 5.49 -12.33
N GLU A 246 27.36 6.68 -12.73
CA GLU A 246 28.76 6.97 -13.03
C GLU A 246 29.68 6.79 -11.80
N ILE A 247 29.18 7.06 -10.59
CA ILE A 247 29.89 6.76 -9.34
C ILE A 247 29.93 5.24 -9.14
N ILE A 248 28.78 4.57 -9.18
CA ILE A 248 28.64 3.12 -8.91
C ILE A 248 29.53 2.29 -9.86
N MET A 249 29.60 2.66 -11.14
CA MET A 249 30.42 1.98 -12.13
C MET A 249 31.93 2.11 -11.89
N ARG A 250 32.39 3.14 -11.17
CA ARG A 250 33.83 3.40 -10.92
C ARG A 250 34.26 3.05 -9.51
N ASP A 251 33.34 3.10 -8.54
CA ASP A 251 33.54 2.75 -7.15
C ASP A 251 32.20 2.42 -6.47
N LYS A 252 31.90 1.12 -6.39
CA LYS A 252 30.66 0.59 -5.80
C LYS A 252 30.56 0.86 -4.29
N ALA A 253 31.69 0.95 -3.61
CA ALA A 253 31.78 1.07 -2.15
C ALA A 253 31.92 2.52 -1.66
N TRP A 254 32.06 3.48 -2.59
CA TRP A 254 32.25 4.89 -2.27
C TRP A 254 31.21 5.37 -1.25
N ASN A 255 31.72 6.01 -0.19
CA ASN A 255 30.94 6.58 0.91
C ASN A 255 29.91 5.61 1.52
N GLY A 256 30.28 4.34 1.71
CA GLY A 256 29.39 3.34 2.33
C GLY A 256 28.18 3.01 1.47
N GLU A 257 28.39 2.96 0.15
CA GLU A 257 27.36 2.71 -0.89
C GLU A 257 26.29 3.81 -1.00
N LEU A 258 26.60 5.05 -0.56
CA LEU A 258 25.62 6.14 -0.55
C LEU A 258 25.01 6.41 -1.95
N ALA A 259 25.83 6.33 -3.00
CA ALA A 259 25.35 6.51 -4.37
C ALA A 259 24.31 5.44 -4.76
N ARG A 260 24.57 4.17 -4.42
CA ARG A 260 23.66 3.05 -4.67
C ARG A 260 22.37 3.18 -3.85
N LYS A 261 22.46 3.53 -2.57
CA LYS A 261 21.29 3.73 -1.70
C LYS A 261 20.39 4.85 -2.24
N THR A 262 20.98 5.97 -2.65
CA THR A 262 20.25 7.11 -3.25
C THR A 262 19.60 6.71 -4.58
N TYR A 263 20.30 5.92 -5.41
CA TYR A 263 19.75 5.42 -6.67
C TYR A 263 18.52 4.54 -6.43
N VAL A 264 18.59 3.62 -5.45
CA VAL A 264 17.47 2.74 -5.07
C VAL A 264 16.31 3.56 -4.50
N ALA A 265 16.59 4.58 -3.68
CA ALA A 265 15.57 5.50 -3.20
C ALA A 265 14.82 6.19 -4.35
N ILE A 266 15.52 6.67 -5.38
CA ILE A 266 14.87 7.27 -6.55
C ILE A 266 13.97 6.26 -7.27
N LEU A 267 14.44 5.02 -7.46
CA LEU A 267 13.62 3.97 -8.07
C LEU A 267 12.35 3.68 -7.26
N GLU A 268 12.43 3.71 -5.94
CA GLU A 268 11.29 3.50 -5.05
C GLU A 268 10.27 4.64 -5.19
N LEU A 269 10.73 5.89 -5.22
CA LEU A 269 9.86 7.07 -5.42
C LEU A 269 9.18 7.11 -6.79
N MET A 270 9.87 6.64 -7.83
CA MET A 270 9.30 6.54 -9.18
C MET A 270 8.34 5.36 -9.35
N THR A 271 8.42 4.35 -8.48
CA THR A 271 7.55 3.19 -8.57
C THR A 271 6.19 3.57 -8.03
N LYS A 272 5.17 3.59 -8.90
CA LYS A 272 3.79 3.77 -8.46
C LYS A 272 3.44 2.69 -7.42
N PRO A 273 2.69 3.05 -6.35
CA PRO A 273 2.15 2.05 -5.45
C PRO A 273 1.45 0.99 -6.30
N GLN A 274 1.72 -0.28 -6.05
CA GLN A 274 0.83 -1.28 -6.61
C GLN A 274 -0.56 -0.99 -6.05
N PRO A 275 -1.62 -1.00 -6.87
CA PRO A 275 -2.98 -0.98 -6.35
C PRO A 275 -3.07 -1.99 -5.22
N LYS A 276 -3.74 -1.66 -4.11
CA LYS A 276 -4.13 -2.63 -3.07
C LYS A 276 -4.97 -3.70 -3.80
N VAL A 277 -4.26 -4.72 -4.27
CA VAL A 277 -4.57 -5.73 -5.29
C VAL A 277 -5.87 -5.51 -6.11
N ALA A 278 -5.76 -5.41 -7.43
CA ALA A 278 -6.86 -5.67 -8.35
C ALA A 278 -6.53 -6.93 -9.15
N LYS A 279 -7.45 -7.88 -9.25
CA LYS A 279 -7.33 -9.07 -10.13
C LYS A 279 -8.62 -9.31 -10.88
N GLY A 280 -8.51 -9.45 -12.20
CA GLY A 280 -9.58 -9.90 -13.07
C GLY A 280 -9.01 -10.53 -14.36
N ALA A 281 -9.49 -11.76 -14.63
CA ALA A 281 -9.50 -12.57 -15.86
C ALA A 281 -8.13 -13.09 -16.43
N GLU A 282 -7.93 -14.34 -16.87
CA GLU A 282 -8.83 -15.42 -17.35
C GLU A 282 -8.42 -16.84 -16.88
N THR A 283 -9.41 -17.76 -16.97
CA THR A 283 -9.55 -19.18 -16.53
C THR A 283 -8.59 -20.25 -17.13
N PRO A 284 -8.48 -21.42 -16.45
CA PRO A 284 -9.31 -22.61 -16.79
C PRO A 284 -10.09 -23.22 -15.60
N LYS A 285 -11.21 -23.91 -15.93
CA LYS A 285 -12.22 -24.49 -15.02
C LYS A 285 -11.67 -25.51 -14.00
N GLY A 286 -12.19 -25.43 -12.76
CA GLY A 286 -12.37 -26.61 -11.89
C GLY A 286 -11.91 -26.50 -10.43
N THR A 287 -11.20 -25.46 -10.04
CA THR A 287 -10.66 -25.32 -8.68
C THR A 287 -10.93 -23.91 -8.18
N LEU A 288 -11.70 -23.74 -7.11
CA LEU A 288 -11.76 -22.44 -6.42
C LEU A 288 -10.38 -22.17 -5.85
N GLU A 289 -9.77 -21.07 -6.26
CA GLU A 289 -8.58 -20.55 -5.62
C GLU A 289 -9.02 -19.62 -4.51
N LEU A 290 -8.87 -20.06 -3.25
CA LEU A 290 -9.20 -19.27 -2.06
C LEU A 290 -8.33 -18.01 -1.88
N ALA A 291 -7.32 -17.85 -2.73
CA ALA A 291 -6.47 -16.69 -2.80
C ALA A 291 -6.36 -16.26 -4.27
N GLY A 292 -6.66 -15.00 -4.57
CA GLY A 292 -6.45 -14.46 -5.91
C GLY A 292 -4.97 -14.62 -6.32
N LYS A 293 -4.68 -15.07 -7.54
CA LYS A 293 -3.31 -15.21 -8.08
C LYS A 293 -2.65 -13.88 -8.43
N ALA A 294 -1.47 -13.58 -7.86
CA ALA A 294 -0.70 -12.34 -8.06
C ALA A 294 -0.44 -12.03 -9.55
N ALA A 295 -1.19 -11.09 -10.13
CA ALA A 295 -0.83 -10.45 -11.38
C ALA A 295 0.12 -9.29 -11.06
N THR A 296 1.36 -9.37 -11.54
CA THR A 296 2.33 -8.27 -11.48
C THR A 296 1.82 -7.10 -12.31
N ALA A 297 1.55 -5.96 -11.67
CA ALA A 297 1.21 -4.73 -12.37
C ALA A 297 2.30 -4.38 -13.40
N PRO A 298 1.93 -3.85 -14.58
CA PRO A 298 2.91 -3.40 -15.56
C PRO A 298 3.77 -2.30 -14.93
N THR A 299 5.07 -2.58 -14.84
CA THR A 299 6.05 -1.65 -14.27
C THR A 299 6.37 -0.57 -15.28
N ASP A 300 6.54 0.67 -14.81
CA ASP A 300 6.91 1.80 -15.67
C ASP A 300 8.17 1.45 -16.51
N PRO A 301 8.11 1.54 -17.85
CA PRO A 301 9.24 1.20 -18.72
C PRO A 301 10.52 1.95 -18.38
N GLU A 302 10.42 3.18 -17.88
CA GLU A 302 11.58 3.98 -17.47
C GLU A 302 12.21 3.43 -16.19
N VAL A 303 11.40 3.08 -15.19
CA VAL A 303 11.88 2.46 -13.95
C VAL A 303 12.59 1.14 -14.26
N GLU A 304 12.03 0.31 -15.13
CA GLU A 304 12.63 -0.96 -15.54
C GLU A 304 13.96 -0.76 -16.28
N LYS A 305 14.06 0.25 -17.14
CA LYS A 305 15.32 0.64 -17.80
C LYS A 305 16.40 0.97 -16.77
N TYR A 306 16.09 1.76 -15.75
CA TYR A 306 17.06 2.13 -14.71
C TYR A 306 17.37 0.97 -13.75
N ARG A 307 16.43 0.05 -13.47
CA ARG A 307 16.74 -1.20 -12.75
C ARG A 307 17.76 -2.05 -13.50
N ARG A 308 17.61 -2.19 -14.83
CA ARG A 308 18.57 -2.92 -15.68
C ARG A 308 19.94 -2.26 -15.69
N LYS A 309 20.01 -0.94 -15.86
CA LYS A 309 21.28 -0.17 -15.77
C LYS A 309 22.01 -0.44 -14.44
N LEU A 310 21.29 -0.39 -13.32
CA LEU A 310 21.87 -0.66 -12.01
C LEU A 310 22.40 -2.10 -11.90
N SER A 311 21.60 -3.08 -12.34
CA SER A 311 22.02 -4.49 -12.36
C SER A 311 23.32 -4.66 -13.15
N MET A 312 23.38 -4.12 -14.38
CA MET A 312 24.58 -4.18 -15.22
C MET A 312 25.81 -3.51 -14.60
N ALA A 313 25.63 -2.45 -13.81
CA ALA A 313 26.74 -1.77 -13.13
C ALA A 313 27.25 -2.54 -11.90
N LEU A 314 26.42 -3.40 -11.30
CA LEU A 314 26.76 -4.18 -10.10
C LEU A 314 27.44 -5.51 -10.41
N PHE A 315 27.15 -6.10 -11.58
CA PHE A 315 27.89 -7.25 -12.12
C PHE A 315 29.17 -6.83 -12.86
#